data_AF-A0A379Y6X5-F1
#
_entry.id   AF-A0A379Y6X5-F1
#
_cell.length_a   1.000
_cell.length_b   1.000
_cell.length_c   1.000
_cell.angle_alpha   90.00
_cell.angle_beta   90.00
_cell.angle_gamma   90.00
#
_symmetry.space_group_name_H-M   'P 1'
#
loop_
_entity.id
_entity.type
_entity.pdbx_description
1 polymer ?
#
loop_
_entity_poly.entity_id
_entity_poly.type
_entity_poly.pdbx_seq_one_letter_code
_entity_poly.pdbx_strand_id
1 'polypeptide(L)' 'MDRYYLSRRIDQFAALIRELDAERGGANAADFRDRLGVGRKLAIQVLEFFDRSGFTRRKGNEHLLRDGGLFGN' A
#
# COMPACT_ATOMS: atom_id res chain seq x y z
N MET A 1 -10.57 -8.49 10.45
CA MET A 1 -10.20 -8.32 9.03
C MET A 1 -10.09 -9.72 8.48
N ASP A 2 -11.09 -10.20 7.75
CA ASP A 2 -11.16 -11.62 7.33
C ASP A 2 -10.85 -11.76 5.83
N ARG A 3 -9.81 -11.05 5.37
CA ARG A 3 -9.41 -11.03 3.97
C ARG A 3 -7.98 -11.53 3.85
N TYR A 4 -7.83 -12.68 3.19
CA TYR A 4 -6.55 -13.30 2.91
C TYR A 4 -6.16 -13.01 1.45
N TYR A 5 -4.89 -12.67 1.23
CA TYR A 5 -4.33 -12.49 -0.11
C TYR A 5 -3.21 -13.49 -0.33
N LEU A 6 -3.02 -13.88 -1.58
CA LEU A 6 -1.83 -14.61 -2.00
C LEU A 6 -0.60 -13.72 -1.82
N SER A 7 0.56 -14.29 -1.47
CA SER A 7 1.83 -13.56 -1.33
C SER A 7 2.13 -12.70 -2.57
N ARG A 8 1.99 -13.27 -3.78
CA ARG A 8 2.16 -12.54 -5.05
C ARG A 8 1.33 -11.25 -5.16
N ARG A 9 0.13 -11.23 -4.56
CA ARG A 9 -0.75 -10.04 -4.57
C ARG A 9 -0.23 -8.99 -3.61
N ILE A 10 0.29 -9.40 -2.45
CA ILE A 10 0.96 -8.49 -1.51
C ILE A 10 2.18 -7.86 -2.16
N ASP A 11 3.01 -8.63 -2.87
CA ASP A 11 4.20 -8.11 -3.55
C ASP A 11 3.83 -7.09 -4.65
N GLN A 12 2.76 -7.36 -5.42
CA GLN A 12 2.23 -6.40 -6.40
C GLN A 12 1.76 -5.09 -5.75
N PHE A 13 1.08 -5.17 -4.61
CA PHE A 13 0.65 -3.97 -3.90
C PHE A 13 1.84 -3.20 -3.32
N ALA A 14 2.85 -3.89 -2.80
CA ALA A 14 4.07 -3.27 -2.30
C ALA A 14 4.87 -2.58 -3.42
N ALA A 15 4.95 -3.20 -4.60
CA ALA A 15 5.56 -2.59 -5.79
C ALA A 15 4.84 -1.28 -6.17
N LEU A 16 3.50 -1.30 -6.22
CA LEU A 16 2.73 -0.10 -6.53
C LEU A 16 2.90 1.01 -5.48
N ILE A 17 2.98 0.68 -4.19
CA ILE A 17 3.25 1.68 -3.15
C ILE A 17 4.62 2.32 -3.36
N ARG A 18 5.64 1.54 -3.75
CA ARG A 18 6.97 2.06 -4.08
C ARG A 18 6.93 3.00 -5.29
N GLU A 19 6.15 2.67 -6.32
CA GLU A 19 5.94 3.56 -7.47
C GLU A 19 5.29 4.89 -7.06
N LEU A 20 4.20 4.84 -6.29
CA LEU A 20 3.52 6.05 -5.81
C LEU A 20 4.40 6.90 -4.90
N ASP A 21 5.18 6.26 -4.03
CA ASP A 21 6.14 6.96 -3.17
C ASP A 21 7.23 7.67 -3.99
N ALA A 22 7.78 7.01 -5.01
CA ALA A 22 8.77 7.61 -5.91
C ALA A 22 8.19 8.76 -6.75
N GLU A 23 6.93 8.67 -7.19
CA GLU A 23 6.28 9.69 -8.01
C GLU A 23 5.75 10.89 -7.21
N ARG A 24 5.26 10.66 -5.99
CA ARG A 24 4.42 11.63 -5.24
C ARG A 24 4.88 11.87 -3.80
N GLY A 25 5.87 11.12 -3.33
CA GLY A 25 6.35 11.18 -1.94
C GLY A 25 5.43 10.49 -0.94
N GLY A 26 4.47 9.69 -1.39
CA GLY A 26 3.55 8.92 -0.56
C GLY A 26 2.39 8.33 -1.36
N ALA A 27 1.72 7.33 -0.79
CA ALA A 27 0.49 6.78 -1.34
C ALA A 27 -0.72 7.25 -0.53
N ASN A 28 -1.74 7.80 -1.19
CA ASN A 28 -3.07 7.98 -0.59
C ASN A 28 -4.08 6.97 -1.17
N ALA A 29 -5.22 6.84 -0.49
CA ALA A 29 -6.25 5.86 -0.89
C ALA A 29 -6.90 6.14 -2.24
N ALA A 30 -6.88 7.38 -2.75
CA ALA A 30 -7.42 7.70 -4.07
C ALA A 30 -6.46 7.26 -5.17
N ASP A 31 -5.20 7.69 -5.11
CA ASP A 31 -4.21 7.31 -6.12
C ASP A 31 -4.00 5.79 -6.16
N PHE A 32 -3.92 5.16 -4.98
CA PHE A 32 -3.75 3.71 -4.88
C PHE A 32 -4.91 2.93 -5.50
N ARG A 33 -6.16 3.33 -5.23
CA ARG A 33 -7.33 2.61 -5.78
C ARG A 33 -7.47 2.84 -7.29
N ASP A 34 -7.14 4.03 -7.76
CA ASP A 34 -7.30 4.42 -9.16
C ASP A 34 -6.26 3.67 -10.01
N ARG A 35 -5.05 3.45 -9.48
CA ARG A 35 -4.02 2.63 -10.12
C ARG A 35 -4.32 1.13 -10.10
N LEU A 36 -4.95 0.63 -9.03
CA LEU A 36 -5.33 -0.78 -8.90
C LEU A 36 -6.65 -1.15 -9.59
N GLY A 37 -7.49 -0.16 -9.91
CA GLY A 37 -8.86 -0.40 -10.40
C GLY A 37 -9.77 -1.03 -9.34
N VAL A 38 -9.64 -0.64 -8.07
CA VAL A 38 -10.39 -1.23 -6.95
C VAL A 38 -11.25 -0.21 -6.20
N GLY A 39 -12.22 -0.71 -5.43
CA GLY A 39 -13.03 0.14 -4.55
C GLY A 39 -12.25 0.68 -3.36
N ARG A 40 -12.66 1.86 -2.86
CA ARG A 40 -12.03 2.55 -1.72
C ARG A 40 -11.87 1.67 -0.47
N LYS A 41 -12.86 0.84 -0.15
CA LYS A 41 -12.80 -0.06 1.02
C LYS A 41 -11.62 -1.01 0.92
N LEU A 42 -11.38 -1.59 -0.26
CA LEU A 42 -10.26 -2.50 -0.48
C LEU A 42 -8.91 -1.78 -0.38
N ALA A 43 -8.80 -0.62 -1.02
CA ALA A 43 -7.61 0.21 -0.97
C ALA A 43 -7.20 0.57 0.47
N ILE A 44 -8.15 1.05 1.28
CA ILE A 44 -7.89 1.38 2.69
C ILE A 44 -7.43 0.14 3.48
N GLN A 45 -8.10 -1.00 3.30
CA GLN A 45 -7.73 -2.23 4.00
C GLN A 45 -6.29 -2.67 3.71
N VAL A 46 -5.85 -2.53 2.47
CA VAL A 46 -4.48 -2.85 2.03
C VAL A 46 -3.48 -1.87 2.62
N LEU A 47 -3.75 -0.55 2.52
CA LEU A 47 -2.87 0.47 3.09
C LEU A 47 -2.73 0.33 4.62
N GLU A 48 -3.82 0.05 5.33
CA GLU A 48 -3.78 -0.23 6.77
C GLU A 48 -3.01 -1.52 7.11
N PHE A 49 -3.04 -2.53 6.23
CA PHE A 49 -2.21 -3.73 6.40
C PHE A 49 -0.72 -3.36 6.33
N PHE A 50 -0.32 -2.56 5.35
CA PHE A 50 1.06 -2.12 5.21
C PHE A 50 1.51 -1.20 6.36
N ASP A 51 0.63 -0.33 6.86
CA ASP A 51 0.92 0.48 8.04
C ASP A 51 1.18 -0.38 9.28
N ARG A 52 0.34 -1.40 9.51
CA ARG A 52 0.48 -2.32 10.65
C ARG A 52 1.73 -3.20 10.54
N SER A 53 2.13 -3.56 9.32
CA SER A 53 3.36 -4.35 9.08
C SER A 53 4.63 -3.54 9.31
N GLY A 54 4.56 -2.21 9.22
CA GLY A 54 5.72 -1.31 9.28
C GLY A 54 6.33 -0.97 7.92
N PHE A 55 5.81 -1.51 6.81
CA PHE A 55 6.23 -1.15 5.45
C PHE A 55 5.96 0.31 5.11
N THR A 56 4.78 0.80 5.49
CA THR A 56 4.41 2.21 5.40
C THR A 56 4.18 2.81 6.79
N ARG A 57 4.17 4.13 6.86
CA ARG A 57 3.66 4.88 8.01
C ARG A 57 2.68 5.93 7.53
N ARG A 58 1.48 5.94 8.12
CA ARG A 58 0.48 6.98 7.86
C ARG A 58 0.87 8.34 8.47
N LYS A 59 0.79 9.39 7.66
CA LYS A 59 0.88 10.81 8.05
C LYS A 59 -0.26 11.58 7.39
N GLY A 60 -1.32 11.84 8.17
CA GLY A 60 -2.55 12.42 7.62
C GLY A 60 -3.25 11.45 6.66
N ASN A 61 -3.35 11.84 5.39
CA ASN A 61 -3.95 11.01 4.33
C ASN A 61 -2.91 10.23 3.50
N GLU A 62 -1.63 10.50 3.73
CA GLU A 62 -0.53 9.85 3.01
C GLU A 62 0.01 8.66 3.80
N HIS A 63 0.39 7.61 3.08
CA HIS A 63 1.11 6.44 3.55
C HIS A 63 2.52 6.52 2.99
N LEU A 64 3.47 6.92 3.83
CA LEU A 64 4.86 7.14 3.45
C LEU A 64 5.64 5.83 3.55
N LEU A 65 6.52 5.56 2.58
CA LEU A 65 7.38 4.38 2.64
C LEU A 65 8.32 4.48 3.87
N ARG A 66 8.40 3.40 4.65
CA ARG A 66 9.25 3.33 5.86
C ARG A 66 10.33 2.28 5.72
N ASP A 67 9.97 1.07 5.32
CA ASP A 67 10.91 -0.02 5.12
C ASP A 67 10.69 -0.64 3.74
N GLY A 68 11.36 -0.09 2.74
CA GLY A 68 11.25 -0.53 1.36
C GLY A 68 11.74 -1.95 1.08
N GLY A 69 12.34 -2.66 2.05
CA GLY A 69 12.82 -4.04 1.88
C GLY A 69 11.86 -5.10 2.42
N LEU A 70 10.79 -4.71 3.12
CA LEU A 70 9.98 -5.66 3.91
C LEU A 70 9.17 -6.67 3.08
N PHE A 71 8.85 -6.34 1.83
CA PHE A 71 8.06 -7.17 0.91
C PHE A 71 8.70 -7.26 -0.47
N GLY A 72 8.59 -8.42 -1.13
CA GLY A 72 9.09 -8.68 -2.49
C GLY A 72 10.51 -9.26 -2.59
N ASN A 73 10.78 -10.35 -1.85
CA ASN A 73 11.94 -11.23 -2.12
C ASN A 73 11.74 -12.07 -3.39
#